data_AF-A0A7S1X252-F1
#
_entry.id   AF-A0A7S1X252-F1
#
_cell.length_a   1.000
_cell.length_b   1.000
_cell.length_c   1.000
_cell.angle_alpha   90.00
_cell.angle_beta   90.00
_cell.angle_gamma   90.00
#
_symmetry.space_group_name_H-M   'P 1'
#
loop_
_entity.id
_entity.type
_entity.pdbx_description
1 polymer ?
#
loop_
_entity_poly.entity_id
_entity_poly.type
_entity_poly.pdbx_seq_one_letter_code
_entity_poly.pdbx_strand_id
1 'polypeptide(L)'
;GRTQPQQHPPAKQAKRETVRGGSGGGRSWGARSGPNTRPPPWKAVPGTDFIVDGFHHSGSWSKHYFLSHFHADHYTGLEPSFRAGRIFCTPETARLVALHLRVPTSVLAPLEINKTHRIDGKAVTLVEANHCPGAVLFVFQVGMCTHVHCGDMRFEPSLVTAAFPYGLAGLPRISCLFLDTTYADPAYDFPT
;
A
#
# COMPACT_ATOMS: atom_id res chain seq x y z
N GLY A 1 43.28 -42.79 8.82
CA GLY A 1 43.96 -41.49 8.61
C GLY A 1 42.96 -40.39 8.85
N ARG A 2 43.35 -39.36 9.60
CA ARG A 2 42.52 -38.30 10.19
C ARG A 2 41.70 -37.50 9.16
N THR A 3 40.46 -37.20 9.52
CA THR A 3 39.56 -36.21 8.90
C THR A 3 40.15 -34.80 9.00
N GLN A 4 40.21 -34.06 7.89
CA GLN A 4 40.57 -32.63 7.87
C GLN A 4 39.32 -31.77 8.12
N PRO A 5 39.40 -30.71 8.95
CA PRO A 5 38.32 -29.75 9.12
C PRO A 5 38.30 -28.69 8.01
N GLN A 6 37.09 -28.34 7.56
CA GLN A 6 36.78 -27.22 6.66
C GLN A 6 37.32 -25.89 7.20
N GLN A 7 38.00 -25.13 6.35
CA GLN A 7 38.43 -23.75 6.64
C GLN A 7 37.33 -22.76 6.22
N HIS A 8 36.84 -21.97 7.17
CA HIS A 8 35.99 -20.80 6.88
C HIS A 8 36.87 -19.59 6.50
N PRO A 9 36.43 -18.74 5.55
CA PRO A 9 37.15 -17.52 5.20
C PRO A 9 37.02 -16.45 6.31
N PRO A 10 38.01 -15.55 6.46
CA PRO A 10 38.01 -14.53 7.51
C PRO A 10 37.03 -13.39 7.22
N ALA A 11 36.42 -12.87 8.29
CA ALA A 11 35.58 -11.68 8.25
C ALA A 11 36.39 -10.43 7.83
N LYS A 12 35.89 -9.68 6.84
CA LYS A 12 36.51 -8.41 6.41
C LYS A 12 36.16 -7.30 7.42
N GLN A 13 37.18 -6.80 8.12
CA GLN A 13 37.09 -5.59 8.94
C GLN A 13 36.89 -4.34 8.05
N ALA A 14 35.89 -3.53 8.37
CA ALA A 14 35.68 -2.22 7.76
C ALA A 14 36.73 -1.21 8.27
N LYS A 15 37.51 -0.62 7.35
CA LYS A 15 38.44 0.47 7.66
C LYS A 15 37.66 1.76 7.92
N ARG A 16 37.90 2.37 9.08
CA ARG A 16 37.51 3.76 9.39
C ARG A 16 38.50 4.70 8.71
N GLU A 17 38.06 5.44 7.70
CA GLU A 17 38.78 6.60 7.19
C GLU A 17 38.24 7.87 7.84
N THR A 18 39.17 8.69 8.32
CA THR A 18 38.90 9.98 8.96
C THR A 18 39.14 11.06 7.92
N VAL A 19 38.11 11.80 7.51
CA VAL A 19 38.27 12.95 6.60
C VAL A 19 37.93 14.24 7.33
N ARG A 20 38.91 15.16 7.36
CA ARG A 20 38.81 16.51 7.91
C ARG A 20 38.05 17.44 6.95
N GLY A 21 37.18 18.26 7.54
CA GLY A 21 36.79 19.63 7.15
C GLY A 21 36.67 20.00 5.67
N GLY A 22 35.43 20.08 5.19
CA GLY A 22 35.05 20.83 3.99
C GLY A 22 33.63 21.36 4.15
N SER A 23 33.48 22.69 4.22
CA SER A 23 32.20 23.41 4.27
C SER A 23 31.50 23.33 2.91
N GLY A 24 30.28 22.76 2.87
CA GLY A 24 29.43 22.84 1.68
C GLY A 24 28.31 21.80 1.65
N GLY A 25 27.07 22.28 1.59
CA GLY A 25 25.90 21.50 1.15
C GLY A 25 25.29 20.57 2.20
N GLY A 26 24.39 21.10 3.02
CA GLY A 26 23.47 20.27 3.79
C GLY A 26 22.67 19.37 2.85
N ARG A 27 22.87 18.06 2.95
CA ARG A 27 22.04 17.07 2.27
C ARG A 27 20.66 17.10 2.92
N SER A 28 19.72 17.73 2.23
CA SER A 28 18.29 17.67 2.52
C SER A 28 17.82 16.22 2.36
N TRP A 29 17.69 15.51 3.47
CA TRP A 29 16.86 14.31 3.53
C TRP A 29 15.42 14.72 3.18
N GLY A 30 14.83 14.00 2.22
CA GLY A 30 13.54 14.25 1.54
C GLY A 30 12.63 15.29 2.18
N ALA A 31 12.30 16.33 1.43
CA ALA A 31 11.28 17.30 1.79
C ALA A 31 10.01 16.57 2.22
N ARG A 32 9.66 16.66 3.50
CA ARG A 32 8.40 16.14 4.02
C ARG A 32 7.30 16.92 3.32
N SER A 33 6.58 16.28 2.40
CA SER A 33 5.38 16.84 1.80
C SER A 33 4.37 17.08 2.91
N GLY A 34 4.10 18.36 3.18
CA GLY A 34 3.12 18.76 4.20
C GLY A 34 1.68 18.44 3.77
N PRO A 35 0.73 18.59 4.71
CA PRO A 35 -0.69 18.62 4.36
C PRO A 35 -0.91 19.64 3.24
N ASN A 36 -1.84 19.35 2.33
CA ASN A 36 -2.13 20.16 1.15
C ASN A 36 -1.13 20.04 -0.02
N THR A 37 -0.42 18.91 -0.14
CA THR A 37 0.23 18.51 -1.40
C THR A 37 -0.63 17.51 -2.16
N ARG A 38 -0.84 17.72 -3.47
CA ARG A 38 -1.61 16.76 -4.29
C ARG A 38 -0.97 15.36 -4.22
N PRO A 39 -1.79 14.29 -4.19
CA PRO A 39 -1.26 12.94 -4.18
C PRO A 39 -0.49 12.67 -5.48
N PRO A 40 0.59 11.89 -5.42
CA PRO A 40 1.26 11.44 -6.62
C PRO A 40 0.35 10.51 -7.43
N PRO A 41 0.59 10.35 -8.75
CA PRO A 41 -0.29 9.57 -9.63
C PRO A 41 -0.51 8.12 -9.16
N TRP A 42 0.50 7.48 -8.57
CA TRP A 42 0.40 6.10 -8.08
C TRP A 42 -0.46 5.94 -6.82
N LYS A 43 -0.91 7.02 -6.18
CA LYS A 43 -1.86 6.99 -5.06
C LYS A 43 -3.26 7.50 -5.44
N ALA A 44 -3.44 8.04 -6.64
CA ALA A 44 -4.69 8.66 -7.08
C ALA A 44 -5.36 7.82 -8.18
N VAL A 45 -6.59 7.37 -7.96
CA VAL A 45 -7.29 6.51 -8.92
C VAL A 45 -7.85 7.36 -10.08
N PRO A 46 -7.49 7.08 -11.35
CA PRO A 46 -7.90 7.88 -12.50
C PRO A 46 -9.40 8.03 -12.63
N GLY A 47 -9.86 9.22 -13.01
CA GLY A 47 -11.29 9.51 -13.19
C GLY A 47 -12.09 9.61 -11.88
N THR A 48 -11.42 9.68 -10.72
CA THR A 48 -12.05 9.76 -9.41
C THR A 48 -11.37 10.79 -8.51
N ASP A 49 -11.97 11.04 -7.36
CA ASP A 49 -11.36 11.72 -6.22
C ASP A 49 -10.84 10.71 -5.17
N PHE A 50 -10.60 9.45 -5.54
CA PHE A 50 -10.18 8.39 -4.62
C PHE A 50 -8.66 8.39 -4.45
N ILE A 51 -8.22 8.33 -3.19
CA ILE A 51 -6.81 8.26 -2.82
C ILE A 51 -6.55 6.95 -2.06
N VAL A 52 -5.56 6.17 -2.47
CA VAL A 52 -5.14 4.95 -1.79
C VAL A 52 -3.82 5.20 -1.05
N ASP A 53 -3.79 4.85 0.24
CA ASP A 53 -2.61 4.92 1.13
C ASP A 53 -1.90 6.29 1.15
N GLY A 54 -2.66 7.37 0.94
CA GLY A 54 -2.12 8.72 0.68
C GLY A 54 -2.52 9.76 1.71
N PHE A 55 -2.50 9.43 3.00
CA PHE A 55 -3.04 10.28 4.07
C PHE A 55 -2.25 11.58 4.29
N HIS A 56 -0.95 11.60 4.00
CA HIS A 56 -0.16 12.84 3.94
C HIS A 56 -0.62 13.83 2.85
N HIS A 57 -1.29 13.34 1.82
CA HIS A 57 -1.81 14.13 0.70
C HIS A 57 -3.30 14.47 0.87
N SER A 58 -3.76 14.54 2.12
CA SER A 58 -5.11 14.96 2.42
C SER A 58 -5.32 16.45 2.11
N GLY A 59 -6.47 16.77 1.54
CA GLY A 59 -6.80 18.11 1.04
C GLY A 59 -8.17 18.17 0.38
N SER A 60 -8.54 19.34 -0.17
CA SER A 60 -9.88 19.59 -0.71
C SER A 60 -10.24 18.83 -1.99
N TRP A 61 -9.26 18.16 -2.63
CA TRP A 61 -9.46 17.37 -3.84
C TRP A 61 -10.02 15.97 -3.60
N SER A 62 -10.12 15.51 -2.36
CA SER A 62 -10.66 14.19 -2.06
C SER A 62 -11.38 14.17 -0.72
N LYS A 63 -12.52 13.47 -0.70
CA LYS A 63 -13.24 13.07 0.51
C LYS A 63 -13.26 11.53 0.70
N HIS A 64 -12.57 10.79 -0.16
CA HIS A 64 -12.57 9.32 -0.20
C HIS A 64 -11.14 8.78 -0.15
N TYR A 65 -10.77 8.26 1.01
CA TYR A 65 -9.45 7.72 1.27
C TYR A 65 -9.59 6.22 1.49
N PHE A 66 -8.68 5.44 0.92
CA PHE A 66 -8.66 4.00 1.00
C PHE A 66 -7.36 3.59 1.70
N LEU A 67 -7.45 2.71 2.70
CA LEU A 67 -6.29 2.10 3.35
C LEU A 67 -6.26 0.62 2.99
N SER A 68 -5.24 0.21 2.25
CA SER A 68 -5.09 -1.19 1.78
C SER A 68 -4.85 -2.16 2.92
N HIS A 69 -4.04 -1.76 3.91
CA HIS A 69 -3.70 -2.57 5.08
C HIS A 69 -3.05 -1.72 6.19
N PHE A 70 -2.81 -2.32 7.37
CA PHE A 70 -2.30 -1.61 8.55
C PHE A 70 -0.76 -1.66 8.70
N HIS A 71 0.00 -1.21 7.70
CA HIS A 71 1.44 -0.93 7.85
C HIS A 71 1.75 0.56 7.86
N ALA A 72 2.83 0.92 8.57
CA ALA A 72 3.12 2.29 8.96
C ALA A 72 3.34 3.22 7.79
N ASP A 73 4.09 2.79 6.79
CA ASP A 73 4.36 3.49 5.54
C ASP A 73 3.09 3.75 4.72
N HIS A 74 2.06 2.91 4.83
CA HIS A 74 0.78 3.06 4.13
C HIS A 74 -0.22 3.97 4.87
N TYR A 75 -0.24 3.91 6.21
CA TYR A 75 -1.08 4.81 7.01
C TYR A 75 -0.36 6.13 7.39
N THR A 76 0.88 6.36 6.96
CA THR A 76 1.62 7.57 7.35
C THR A 76 0.82 8.84 7.03
N GLY A 77 0.67 9.71 8.03
CA GLY A 77 -0.15 10.93 7.96
C GLY A 77 -1.60 10.75 8.45
N LEU A 78 -2.01 9.53 8.78
CA LEU A 78 -3.28 9.27 9.43
C LEU A 78 -3.17 9.51 10.94
N GLU A 79 -3.86 10.53 11.42
CA GLU A 79 -3.83 10.99 12.81
C GLU A 79 -5.23 11.02 13.44
N PRO A 80 -5.37 11.04 14.78
CA PRO A 80 -6.67 11.22 15.45
C PRO A 80 -7.46 12.46 14.98
N SER A 81 -6.73 13.47 14.48
CA SER A 81 -7.21 14.74 13.94
C SER A 81 -7.68 14.65 12.49
N PHE A 82 -7.61 13.48 11.83
CA PHE A 82 -7.98 13.35 10.42
C PHE A 82 -9.46 13.74 10.18
N ARG A 83 -9.68 14.78 9.37
CA ARG A 83 -11.03 15.28 9.02
C ARG A 83 -11.24 15.48 7.52
N ALA A 84 -10.31 15.00 6.68
CA ALA A 84 -10.35 15.26 5.24
C ALA A 84 -11.41 14.45 4.49
N GLY A 85 -11.95 13.37 5.07
CA GLY A 85 -12.95 12.55 4.41
C GLY A 85 -13.24 11.26 5.16
N ARG A 86 -13.84 10.30 4.44
CA ARG A 86 -14.07 8.93 4.93
C ARG A 86 -12.90 8.02 4.55
N ILE A 87 -12.63 7.05 5.41
CA ILE A 87 -11.57 6.06 5.24
C ILE A 87 -12.20 4.70 5.01
N PHE A 88 -12.05 4.17 3.80
CA PHE A 88 -12.55 2.88 3.37
C PHE A 88 -11.44 1.83 3.49
N CYS A 89 -11.73 0.75 4.21
CA CYS A 89 -10.79 -0.35 4.45
C CYS A 89 -11.55 -1.58 4.92
N THR A 90 -10.86 -2.68 5.19
CA THR A 90 -11.47 -3.88 5.79
C THR A 90 -11.88 -3.65 7.25
N PRO A 91 -12.83 -4.44 7.81
CA PRO A 91 -13.18 -4.39 9.23
C PRO A 91 -11.99 -4.62 10.17
N GLU A 92 -11.06 -5.49 9.79
CA GLU A 92 -9.79 -5.76 10.48
C GLU A 92 -8.94 -4.49 10.55
N THR A 93 -8.68 -3.87 9.41
CA THR A 93 -7.90 -2.63 9.32
C THR A 93 -8.56 -1.49 10.08
N ALA A 94 -9.89 -1.32 9.95
CA ALA A 94 -10.62 -0.29 10.68
C ALA A 94 -10.51 -0.44 12.20
N ARG A 95 -10.56 -1.67 12.72
CA ARG A 95 -10.37 -1.95 14.15
C ARG A 95 -8.97 -1.57 14.61
N LEU A 96 -7.93 -1.94 13.86
CA LEU A 96 -6.55 -1.59 14.19
C LEU A 96 -6.31 -0.07 14.15
N VAL A 97 -6.86 0.61 13.14
CA VAL A 97 -6.80 2.08 13.02
C VAL A 97 -7.46 2.78 14.22
N ALA A 98 -8.67 2.35 14.60
CA ALA A 98 -9.36 2.91 15.75
C ALA A 98 -8.60 2.66 17.07
N LEU A 99 -8.08 1.44 17.26
CA LEU A 99 -7.41 1.02 18.48
C LEU A 99 -6.03 1.68 18.66
N HIS A 100 -5.20 1.64 17.61
CA HIS A 100 -3.80 2.03 17.70
C HIS A 100 -3.54 3.48 17.27
N LEU A 101 -4.25 3.97 16.25
CA LEU A 101 -4.10 5.35 15.77
C LEU A 101 -5.13 6.31 16.38
N ARG A 102 -6.11 5.79 17.12
CA ARG A 102 -7.17 6.57 17.80
C ARG A 102 -7.95 7.48 16.84
N VAL A 103 -8.03 7.08 15.56
CA VAL A 103 -8.88 7.74 14.58
C VAL A 103 -10.35 7.51 14.96
N PRO A 104 -11.20 8.54 14.96
CA PRO A 104 -12.61 8.38 15.29
C PRO A 104 -13.31 7.36 14.37
N THR A 105 -14.08 6.45 14.94
CA THR A 105 -14.84 5.46 14.16
C THR A 105 -15.86 6.08 13.21
N SER A 106 -16.29 7.32 13.47
CA SER A 106 -17.21 8.08 12.61
C SER A 106 -16.65 8.41 11.23
N VAL A 107 -15.32 8.46 11.06
CA VAL A 107 -14.69 8.65 9.73
C VAL A 107 -14.33 7.33 9.06
N LEU A 108 -14.35 6.22 9.79
CA LEU A 108 -14.06 4.89 9.26
C LEU A 108 -15.30 4.33 8.55
N ALA A 109 -15.08 3.70 7.41
CA ALA A 109 -16.11 3.08 6.58
C ALA A 109 -15.67 1.66 6.19
N PRO A 110 -15.80 0.68 7.10
CA PRO A 110 -15.42 -0.69 6.82
C PRO A 110 -16.20 -1.27 5.63
N LEU A 111 -15.50 -1.99 4.76
CA LEU A 111 -16.04 -2.65 3.57
C LEU A 111 -15.74 -4.14 3.62
N GLU A 112 -16.76 -4.96 3.33
CA GLU A 112 -16.62 -6.41 3.25
C GLU A 112 -15.80 -6.81 2.02
N ILE A 113 -14.90 -7.78 2.20
CA ILE A 113 -14.11 -8.41 1.13
C ILE A 113 -15.05 -9.28 0.27
N ASN A 114 -14.71 -9.47 -1.00
CA ASN A 114 -15.49 -10.25 -1.98
C ASN A 114 -16.91 -9.71 -2.21
N LYS A 115 -17.12 -8.41 -1.97
CA LYS A 115 -18.39 -7.73 -2.19
C LYS A 115 -18.17 -6.41 -2.90
N THR A 116 -19.01 -6.13 -3.88
CA THR A 116 -19.01 -4.84 -4.59
C THR A 116 -19.80 -3.80 -3.80
N HIS A 117 -19.14 -2.71 -3.46
CA HIS A 117 -19.71 -1.54 -2.80
C HIS A 117 -19.86 -0.38 -3.77
N ARG A 118 -20.81 0.53 -3.52
CA ARG A 118 -20.99 1.75 -4.30
C ARG A 118 -20.60 2.97 -3.49
N ILE A 119 -19.61 3.72 -3.99
CA ILE A 119 -19.11 4.96 -3.37
C ILE A 119 -19.19 6.06 -4.42
N ASP A 120 -20.06 7.05 -4.20
CA ASP A 120 -20.31 8.16 -5.13
C ASP A 120 -20.48 7.70 -6.59
N GLY A 121 -21.34 6.69 -6.77
CA GLY A 121 -21.71 6.10 -8.06
C GLY A 121 -20.67 5.14 -8.67
N LYS A 122 -19.51 4.94 -8.03
CA LYS A 122 -18.42 4.09 -8.53
C LYS A 122 -18.43 2.75 -7.81
N ALA A 123 -18.18 1.66 -8.54
CA ALA A 123 -18.10 0.33 -7.95
C ALA A 123 -16.70 0.11 -7.37
N VAL A 124 -16.63 -0.38 -6.13
CA VAL A 124 -15.39 -0.72 -5.43
C VAL A 124 -15.52 -2.10 -4.82
N THR A 125 -14.59 -2.99 -5.14
CA THR A 125 -14.55 -4.35 -4.58
C THR A 125 -13.19 -4.60 -3.96
N LEU A 126 -13.20 -5.22 -2.78
CA LEU A 126 -11.99 -5.61 -2.06
C LEU A 126 -11.73 -7.09 -2.34
N VAL A 127 -10.49 -7.42 -2.70
CA VAL A 127 -10.03 -8.80 -2.96
C VAL A 127 -8.84 -9.07 -2.05
N GLU A 128 -8.74 -10.27 -1.48
CA GLU A 128 -7.65 -10.67 -0.58
C GLU A 128 -6.27 -10.45 -1.21
N ALA A 129 -5.35 -9.80 -0.48
CA ALA A 129 -3.99 -9.51 -0.95
C ALA A 129 -2.94 -10.55 -0.54
N ASN A 130 -3.29 -11.48 0.35
CA ASN A 130 -2.37 -12.50 0.87
C ASN A 130 -1.05 -11.90 1.44
N HIS A 131 -1.15 -10.76 2.13
CA HIS A 131 -0.01 -10.04 2.71
C HIS A 131 0.00 -10.11 4.25
N CYS A 132 -0.97 -9.43 4.87
CA CYS A 132 -1.21 -9.47 6.30
C CYS A 132 -2.72 -9.48 6.58
N PRO A 133 -3.18 -9.76 7.82
CA PRO A 133 -4.60 -9.79 8.13
C PRO A 133 -5.32 -8.50 7.74
N GLY A 134 -6.36 -8.61 6.91
CA GLY A 134 -7.15 -7.48 6.42
C GLY A 134 -6.55 -6.73 5.24
N ALA A 135 -5.42 -7.18 4.69
CA ALA A 135 -4.82 -6.59 3.50
C ALA A 135 -5.59 -6.94 2.23
N VAL A 136 -5.84 -5.94 1.39
CA VAL A 136 -6.66 -6.08 0.19
C VAL A 136 -6.11 -5.36 -1.03
N LEU A 137 -6.39 -5.92 -2.19
CA LEU A 137 -6.44 -5.18 -3.43
C LEU A 137 -7.77 -4.43 -3.51
N PHE A 138 -7.76 -3.24 -4.09
CA PHE A 138 -8.98 -2.54 -4.49
C PHE A 138 -9.19 -2.63 -5.99
N VAL A 139 -10.37 -3.10 -6.40
CA VAL A 139 -10.85 -3.07 -7.78
C VAL A 139 -11.88 -1.94 -7.91
N PHE A 140 -11.52 -0.90 -8.66
CA PHE A 140 -12.36 0.26 -8.94
C PHE A 140 -12.92 0.19 -10.35
N GLN A 141 -14.25 0.19 -10.49
CA GLN A 141 -14.93 0.27 -11.78
C GLN A 141 -15.58 1.65 -11.92
N VAL A 142 -15.05 2.44 -12.86
CA VAL A 142 -15.36 3.87 -13.04
C VAL A 142 -15.72 4.10 -14.50
N GLY A 143 -17.02 4.26 -14.78
CA GLY A 143 -17.53 4.29 -16.15
C GLY A 143 -17.17 2.99 -16.89
N MET A 144 -16.42 3.09 -17.98
CA MET A 144 -15.93 1.94 -18.75
C MET A 144 -14.53 1.47 -18.32
N CYS A 145 -13.91 2.12 -17.34
CA CYS A 145 -12.56 1.81 -16.90
C CYS A 145 -12.58 0.88 -15.68
N THR A 146 -11.62 -0.04 -15.63
CA THR A 146 -11.34 -0.88 -14.46
C THR A 146 -9.92 -0.59 -13.98
N HIS A 147 -9.75 -0.21 -12.73
CA HIS A 147 -8.46 0.05 -12.11
C HIS A 147 -8.25 -0.91 -10.94
N VAL A 148 -7.07 -1.51 -10.84
CA VAL A 148 -6.72 -2.41 -9.73
C VAL A 148 -5.54 -1.81 -8.99
N HIS A 149 -5.69 -1.59 -7.69
CA HIS A 149 -4.61 -1.17 -6.82
C HIS A 149 -4.26 -2.31 -5.88
N CYS A 150 -3.05 -2.86 -5.99
CA CYS A 150 -2.68 -4.05 -5.25
C CYS A 150 -2.47 -3.79 -3.75
N GLY A 151 -2.14 -2.56 -3.37
CA GLY A 151 -1.54 -2.34 -2.05
C GLY A 151 -0.20 -3.06 -2.02
N ASP A 152 0.13 -3.66 -0.87
CA ASP A 152 1.15 -4.69 -0.79
C ASP A 152 0.49 -6.06 -0.94
N MET A 153 1.10 -6.97 -1.70
CA MET A 153 0.53 -8.29 -1.94
C MET A 153 1.58 -9.38 -2.12
N ARG A 154 1.20 -10.61 -1.76
CA ARG A 154 1.93 -11.82 -2.18
C ARG A 154 1.10 -12.56 -3.21
N PHE A 155 1.53 -12.53 -4.46
CA PHE A 155 0.81 -13.18 -5.55
C PHE A 155 0.61 -14.67 -5.29
N GLU A 156 -0.62 -15.14 -5.51
CA GLU A 156 -0.98 -16.55 -5.60
C GLU A 156 -1.76 -16.77 -6.92
N PRO A 157 -1.57 -17.90 -7.63
CA PRO A 157 -2.28 -18.18 -8.88
C PRO A 157 -3.80 -18.03 -8.80
N SER A 158 -4.38 -18.35 -7.64
CA SER A 158 -5.81 -18.19 -7.33
C SER A 158 -6.34 -16.79 -7.65
N LEU A 159 -5.53 -15.74 -7.48
CA LEU A 159 -5.91 -14.35 -7.73
C LEU A 159 -6.38 -14.13 -9.17
N VAL A 160 -5.78 -14.80 -10.15
CA VAL A 160 -6.13 -14.62 -11.58
C VAL A 160 -7.00 -15.74 -12.13
N THR A 161 -7.10 -16.88 -11.44
CA THR A 161 -7.94 -18.01 -11.87
C THR A 161 -9.31 -18.03 -11.21
N ALA A 162 -9.45 -17.51 -9.98
CA ALA A 162 -10.72 -17.46 -9.28
C ALA A 162 -11.63 -16.36 -9.86
N ALA A 163 -12.92 -16.68 -9.96
CA ALA A 163 -13.93 -15.76 -10.47
C ALA A 163 -14.06 -14.53 -9.57
N PHE A 164 -14.19 -13.35 -10.17
CA PHE A 164 -14.55 -12.13 -9.47
C PHE A 164 -15.90 -12.30 -8.75
N PRO A 165 -16.04 -11.92 -7.46
CA PRO A 165 -15.14 -11.06 -6.69
C PRO A 165 -14.09 -11.76 -5.80
N TYR A 166 -13.91 -13.09 -5.90
CA TYR A 166 -12.92 -13.84 -5.10
C TYR A 166 -11.50 -13.83 -5.69
N GLY A 167 -11.40 -13.50 -6.97
CA GLY A 167 -10.17 -13.19 -7.69
C GLY A 167 -10.47 -12.14 -8.76
N LEU A 168 -9.72 -12.16 -9.85
CA LEU A 168 -9.83 -11.19 -10.95
C LEU A 168 -10.37 -11.81 -12.24
N ALA A 169 -10.63 -13.13 -12.27
CA ALA A 169 -11.14 -13.79 -13.47
C ALA A 169 -12.55 -13.29 -13.81
N GLY A 170 -12.79 -12.98 -15.09
CA GLY A 170 -14.06 -12.46 -15.57
C GLY A 170 -14.22 -10.94 -15.45
N LEU A 171 -13.24 -10.23 -14.88
CA LEU A 171 -13.24 -8.76 -14.94
C LEU A 171 -13.08 -8.27 -16.39
N PRO A 172 -13.66 -7.09 -16.73
CA PRO A 172 -13.28 -6.38 -17.94
C PRO A 172 -11.78 -6.09 -17.97
N ARG A 173 -11.28 -5.69 -19.14
CA ARG A 173 -9.87 -5.29 -19.30
C ARG A 173 -9.47 -4.26 -18.24
N ILE A 174 -8.43 -4.59 -17.48
CA ILE A 174 -7.81 -3.67 -16.52
C ILE A 174 -7.15 -2.53 -17.31
N SER A 175 -7.64 -1.31 -17.07
CA SER A 175 -7.20 -0.07 -17.72
C SER A 175 -5.98 0.52 -17.03
N CYS A 176 -5.86 0.36 -15.71
CA CYS A 176 -4.67 0.73 -14.94
C CYS A 176 -4.43 -0.27 -13.81
N LEU A 177 -3.18 -0.65 -13.61
CA LEU A 177 -2.74 -1.53 -12.52
C LEU A 177 -1.69 -0.78 -11.70
N PHE A 178 -1.95 -0.59 -10.40
CA PHE A 178 -0.96 -0.11 -9.43
C PHE A 178 -0.39 -1.35 -8.75
N LEU A 179 0.83 -1.70 -9.15
CA LEU A 179 1.46 -2.96 -8.79
C LEU A 179 2.45 -2.77 -7.64
N ASP A 180 2.42 -3.68 -6.68
CA ASP A 180 3.51 -3.87 -5.72
C ASP A 180 4.74 -4.40 -6.46
N THR A 181 5.81 -3.63 -6.45
CA THR A 181 7.07 -3.96 -7.13
C THR A 181 8.21 -4.25 -6.17
N THR A 182 7.93 -4.53 -4.89
CA THR A 182 8.92 -4.75 -3.83
C THR A 182 10.03 -5.72 -4.25
N TYR A 183 9.66 -6.82 -4.93
CA TYR A 183 10.60 -7.85 -5.42
C TYR A 183 10.56 -8.03 -6.94
N ALA A 184 10.33 -6.95 -7.70
CA ALA A 184 10.30 -6.99 -9.17
C ALA A 184 11.71 -7.08 -9.81
N ASP A 185 12.55 -7.98 -9.30
CA ASP A 185 13.90 -8.29 -9.80
C ASP A 185 14.14 -9.81 -9.66
N PRO A 186 14.65 -10.49 -10.70
CA PRO A 186 14.87 -11.95 -10.67
C PRO A 186 15.90 -12.42 -9.64
N ALA A 187 16.69 -11.53 -9.04
CA ALA A 187 17.59 -11.87 -7.94
C ALA A 187 16.84 -12.26 -6.65
N TYR A 188 15.56 -11.93 -6.53
CA TYR A 188 14.72 -12.28 -5.37
C TYR A 188 14.02 -13.62 -5.60
N ASP A 189 14.57 -14.69 -5.01
CA ASP A 189 14.00 -16.04 -5.02
C ASP A 189 13.96 -16.59 -3.59
N PHE A 190 12.75 -16.80 -3.07
CA PHE A 190 12.49 -17.19 -1.68
C PHE A 190 11.53 -18.40 -1.64
N PRO A 191 11.66 -19.29 -0.64
CA PRO A 191 10.74 -20.42 -0.48
C PRO A 191 9.29 -19.95 -0.18
N THR A 192 8.35 -20.88 -0.39
CA THR A 192 6.93 -20.68 -0.08
C THR A 192 6.66 -20.61 1.41
#